data_AF-A0A5K1AD87-F1
#
_entry.id   AF-A0A5K1AD87-F1
#
_cell.length_a   1.000
_cell.length_b   1.000
_cell.length_c   1.000
_cell.angle_alpha   90.00
_cell.angle_beta   90.00
_cell.angle_gamma   90.00
#
_symmetry.space_group_name_H-M   'P 1'
#
loop_
_entity.id
_entity.type
_entity.pdbx_description
1 polymer ?
#
loop_
_entity_poly.entity_id
_entity_poly.type
_entity_poly.pdbx_seq_one_letter_code
_entity_poly.pdbx_strand_id
1 'polypeptide(L)' 'DILVATELQGPMNFHYSDLRTATSNFSLENKLGEGGFGEVYK' A
#
# COMPACT_ATOMS: atom_id res chain seq x y z
N ASP A 1 -17.80 11.25 24.75
CA ASP A 1 -17.30 9.91 24.38
C ASP A 1 -16.03 10.02 23.55
N ILE A 2 -14.88 9.97 24.24
CA ILE A 2 -13.52 10.10 23.66
C ILE A 2 -12.92 8.70 23.38
N LEU A 3 -13.71 7.65 23.62
CA LEU A 3 -13.30 6.24 23.53
C LEU A 3 -13.12 5.73 22.10
N VAL A 4 -13.55 6.48 21.08
CA VAL A 4 -13.34 6.14 19.66
C VAL A 4 -11.94 6.58 19.17
N ALA A 5 -11.31 7.55 19.84
CA ALA A 5 -10.11 8.23 19.33
C ALA A 5 -8.78 7.52 19.63
N THR A 6 -8.76 6.29 20.18
CA THR A 6 -7.51 5.67 20.68
C THR A 6 -7.22 4.24 20.22
N GLU A 7 -8.00 3.65 19.32
CA GLU A 7 -7.54 2.44 18.64
C GLU A 7 -6.59 2.81 17.49
N LEU A 8 -5.33 3.09 17.82
CA LEU A 8 -4.27 3.09 16.82
C LEU A 8 -4.16 1.66 16.27
N GLN A 9 -4.80 1.42 15.13
CA GLN A 9 -4.59 0.18 14.39
C GLN A 9 -3.11 0.12 14.02
N GLY A 10 -2.45 -0.95 14.46
CA GLY A 10 -1.07 -1.24 14.13
C GLY A 10 -0.86 -1.39 12.61
N PRO A 11 0.39 -1.58 12.17
CA PRO A 11 0.67 -1.77 10.75
C PRO A 11 -0.14 -2.96 10.21
N MET A 12 -0.84 -2.73 9.10
CA MET A 12 -1.55 -3.78 8.39
C MET A 12 -0.54 -4.64 7.63
N ASN A 13 -0.59 -5.95 7.86
CA ASN A 13 0.22 -6.89 7.10
C ASN A 13 -0.52 -7.27 5.82
N PHE A 14 0.15 -7.16 4.68
CA PHE A 14 -0.37 -7.59 3.38
C PHE A 14 0.50 -8.72 2.83
N HIS A 15 -0.11 -9.72 2.19
CA HIS A 15 0.66 -10.69 1.44
C HIS A 15 1.15 -10.07 0.13
N TYR A 16 2.32 -10.49 -0.32
CA TYR A 16 2.86 -10.05 -1.61
C TYR A 16 1.91 -10.34 -2.78
N SER A 17 1.16 -11.44 -2.73
CA SER A 17 0.13 -11.78 -3.74
C SER A 17 -0.96 -10.73 -3.85
N ASP A 18 -1.33 -10.10 -2.72
CA ASP A 18 -2.37 -9.08 -2.67
C ASP A 18 -1.86 -7.80 -3.33
N LEU A 19 -0.63 -7.39 -3.00
CA LEU A 19 0.05 -6.25 -3.62
C LEU A 19 0.22 -6.45 -5.13
N ARG A 20 0.63 -7.65 -5.54
CA ARG A 20 0.77 -8.03 -6.95
C ARG A 20 -0.57 -7.94 -7.67
N THR A 21 -1.66 -8.38 -7.05
CA THR A 21 -2.99 -8.31 -7.66
C THR A 21 -3.50 -6.88 -7.74
N ALA A 22 -3.36 -6.10 -6.66
CA ALA A 22 -3.80 -4.71 -6.57
C ALA A 22 -3.13 -3.81 -7.62
N THR A 23 -1.83 -4.04 -7.87
CA THR A 23 -1.04 -3.26 -8.83
C THR A 23 -1.13 -3.78 -10.27
N SER A 24 -2.00 -4.76 -10.56
CA SER A 24 -2.05 -5.47 -11.85
C SER A 24 -0.68 -6.00 -12.26
N ASN A 25 -0.04 -6.74 -11.35
CA ASN A 25 1.32 -7.27 -11.47
C ASN A 25 2.39 -6.18 -11.68
N PHE A 26 2.30 -5.09 -10.91
CA PHE A 26 3.21 -3.93 -11.01
C PHE A 26 3.27 -3.35 -12.43
N SER A 27 2.12 -3.29 -13.10
CA SER A 27 2.00 -2.76 -14.46
C SER A 27 2.48 -1.31 -14.52
N LEU A 28 3.18 -0.95 -15.59
CA LEU A 28 3.64 0.42 -15.83
C LEU A 28 2.46 1.40 -15.95
N GLU A 29 1.30 0.93 -16.40
CA GLU A 29 0.06 1.73 -16.45
C GLU A 29 -0.40 2.21 -15.06
N ASN A 30 -0.03 1.47 -14.00
CA ASN A 30 -0.33 1.82 -12.62
C ASN A 30 0.82 2.55 -11.91
N LYS A 31 1.96 2.77 -12.57
CA LYS A 31 3.10 3.46 -11.96
C LYS A 31 2.79 4.95 -11.80
N LEU A 32 2.91 5.44 -10.57
CA LEU A 32 2.72 6.84 -10.20
C LEU A 32 4.02 7.62 -10.19
N GLY A 33 5.15 6.95 -9.92
CA GLY A 33 6.46 7.59 -9.90
C GLY A 33 7.60 6.66 -9.49
N GLU A 34 8.81 7.19 -9.50
CA GLU A 34 10.04 6.51 -9.08
C GLU A 34 11.03 7.48 -8.41
N GLY A 35 11.91 6.93 -7.57
CA GLY A 35 13.01 7.66 -6.96
C GLY A 35 14.05 6.72 -6.37
N GLY A 36 15.00 7.25 -5.59
CA GLY A 36 16.12 6.48 -5.04
C GLY A 36 15.74 5.34 -4.08
N PHE A 37 14.48 5.27 -3.65
CA PHE A 37 13.95 4.23 -2.76
C PHE A 37 13.09 3.19 -3.48
N GLY A 38 12.80 3.38 -4.78
CA GLY A 38 11.98 2.47 -5.57
C GLY A 38 10.83 3.15 -6.31
N GLU A 39 9.82 2.35 -6.64
CA GLU A 39 8.69 2.71 -7.48
C GLU A 39 7.39 2.77 -6.67
N VAL A 40 6.47 3.64 -7.08
CA VAL A 40 5.15 3.80 -6.46
C VAL A 40 4.08 3.43 -7.47
N TYR A 41 3.11 2.62 -7.05
CA TYR A 41 2.00 2.16 -7.87
C TYR A 41 0.66 2.57 -7.24
N LYS A 42 -0.36 2.74 -8.07
CA LYS A 42 -1.75 2.99 -7.66
C LYS A 42 -2.34 1.83 -6.85
#